data_AF-A0A1B2RA44-F1
#
_entry.id   AF-A0A1B2RA44-F1
#
_cell.length_a   1.000
_cell.length_b   1.000
_cell.length_c   1.000
_cell.angle_alpha   90.00
_cell.angle_beta   90.00
_cell.angle_gamma   90.00
#
_symmetry.space_group_name_H-M   'P 1'
#
loop_
_entity.id
_entity.type
_entity.pdbx_description
1 polymer ?
#
loop_
_entity_poly.entity_id
_entity_poly.type
_entity_poly.pdbx_seq_one_letter_code
_entity_poly.pdbx_strand_id
1 'polypeptide(L)'
;MTDAQAALLSQTYTPSGTLPPSAPVWEKQPNDAISALMADNYASTTLADRFHGLGAAALQGLLAGGDYSQSVMLRSPGSGADGSTSNLDQIRQTQLHTLADNQVTLDIKTAGGATVHLSLTSQAGGLGVQVEVTGGTLSDAERSALAGLTDAFQGAIDGLTGVPPKLALDGLTQFDSKVLTSVSLQASFKLANGSVQTLAFQADSQRRSVAYTGTAGTVNVEVDLSNPALIGSASQQSRALAAYLQQFDQAQGRGRGDAALMTMFKDAFTTLNSHYGPDVAHSGSVAGPVMPLSDTDRAMLTGLADFSASVQASDQPSPNPMRPEERDTFSYQMSQQTTVRGRGAADRAIEQSQQSRLSASYHQSLYPDTALNLTTDATSQNYYYNKIDDTASSVASIGYKDGRLVKASLVQSTRQSTEIKKYLAGKLEEDLNTPSSVSRDWDLVGLIQGSQPREDGSATEQELGRWRNTLSAIGNLALMKADPTQLRGAYLVGAKELNTR
;
A
#
# COMPACT_ATOMS: atom_id res chain seq x y z
N MET A 1 -1.30 -11.48 31.49
CA MET A 1 -1.29 -12.94 31.26
C MET A 1 -1.93 -13.17 29.92
N THR A 2 -1.30 -13.92 29.02
CA THR A 2 -1.96 -14.33 27.78
C THR A 2 -3.10 -15.29 28.13
N ASP A 3 -4.16 -15.36 27.33
CA ASP A 3 -5.23 -16.34 27.57
C ASP A 3 -4.72 -17.79 27.44
N ALA A 4 -3.59 -18.02 26.75
CA ALA A 4 -2.86 -19.28 26.78
C ALA A 4 -2.33 -19.61 28.19
N GLN A 5 -1.81 -18.62 28.93
CA GLN A 5 -1.44 -18.79 30.33
C GLN A 5 -2.68 -18.97 31.21
N ALA A 6 -3.81 -18.30 30.93
CA ALA A 6 -5.05 -18.50 31.68
C ALA A 6 -5.69 -19.89 31.43
N ALA A 7 -5.60 -20.42 30.20
CA ALA A 7 -6.00 -21.78 29.83
C ALA A 7 -5.06 -22.86 30.42
N LEU A 8 -3.78 -22.52 30.63
CA LEU A 8 -2.83 -23.35 31.40
C LEU A 8 -3.13 -23.35 32.90
N LEU A 9 -3.56 -22.21 33.45
CA LEU A 9 -3.81 -22.03 34.89
C LEU A 9 -5.17 -22.58 35.38
N SER A 10 -6.11 -22.87 34.48
CA SER A 10 -7.46 -23.36 34.80
C SER A 10 -7.61 -24.89 34.75
N GLN A 11 -6.49 -25.62 34.67
CA GLN A 11 -6.47 -27.07 34.58
C GLN A 11 -6.40 -27.72 35.96
N THR A 12 -7.24 -28.73 36.19
CA THR A 12 -7.20 -29.55 37.42
C THR A 12 -6.02 -30.53 37.35
N TYR A 13 -5.18 -30.54 38.38
CA TYR A 13 -4.04 -31.45 38.48
C TYR A 13 -4.47 -32.92 38.49
N THR A 14 -3.69 -33.80 37.84
CA THR A 14 -3.80 -35.25 38.00
C THR A 14 -3.49 -35.67 39.45
N PRO A 15 -3.87 -36.89 39.87
CA PRO A 15 -3.47 -37.44 41.18
C PRO A 15 -1.94 -37.46 41.43
N SER A 16 -1.14 -37.31 40.37
CA SER A 16 0.32 -37.22 40.40
C SER A 16 0.84 -35.78 40.49
N GLY A 17 -0.03 -34.77 40.64
CA GLY A 17 0.35 -33.37 40.72
C GLY A 17 0.83 -32.77 39.39
N THR A 18 0.53 -33.42 38.26
CA THR A 18 0.87 -32.93 36.91
C THR A 18 -0.39 -32.47 36.19
N LEU A 19 -0.29 -31.39 35.42
CA LEU A 19 -1.33 -30.98 34.48
C LEU A 19 -1.45 -32.06 33.39
N PRO A 20 -2.65 -32.65 33.14
CA PRO A 20 -2.79 -33.53 31.99
C PRO A 20 -2.56 -32.70 30.72
N PRO A 21 -1.68 -33.12 29.78
CA PRO A 21 -1.52 -32.38 28.54
C PRO A 21 -2.88 -32.31 27.84
N SER A 22 -3.32 -31.10 27.51
CA SER A 22 -4.55 -30.90 26.73
C SER A 22 -4.37 -31.57 25.37
N ALA A 23 -5.02 -32.73 25.19
CA ALA A 23 -4.90 -33.49 23.95
C ALA A 23 -5.46 -32.67 22.78
N PRO A 24 -4.80 -32.66 21.61
CA PRO A 24 -5.32 -32.01 20.42
C PRO A 24 -6.56 -32.77 19.91
N VAL A 25 -7.59 -32.01 19.53
CA VAL A 25 -8.82 -32.50 18.89
C VAL A 25 -8.81 -32.06 17.44
N TRP A 26 -8.81 -33.04 16.55
CA TRP A 26 -8.78 -32.83 15.10
C TRP A 26 -10.18 -32.95 14.49
N GLU A 27 -10.46 -32.20 13.44
CA GLU A 27 -11.71 -32.30 12.67
C GLU A 27 -11.77 -33.61 11.88
N LYS A 28 -10.66 -33.97 11.25
CA LYS A 28 -10.46 -35.22 10.49
C LYS A 28 -9.16 -35.89 10.91
N GLN A 29 -8.98 -37.16 10.54
CA GLN A 29 -7.73 -37.87 10.82
C GLN A 29 -6.53 -37.11 10.20
N PRO A 30 -5.49 -36.77 10.99
CA PRO A 30 -4.38 -35.94 10.52
C PRO A 30 -3.32 -36.78 9.80
N ASN A 31 -3.59 -37.17 8.56
CA ASN A 31 -2.73 -38.06 7.76
C ASN A 31 -2.17 -37.39 6.49
N ASP A 32 -2.11 -36.06 6.48
CA ASP A 32 -1.66 -35.24 5.36
C ASP A 32 -0.62 -34.19 5.78
N ALA A 33 0.05 -33.58 4.80
CA ALA A 33 1.13 -32.63 5.03
C ALA A 33 0.66 -31.32 5.69
N ILE A 34 -0.56 -30.86 5.40
CA ILE A 34 -1.13 -29.66 6.03
C ILE A 34 -1.39 -29.97 7.50
N SER A 35 -1.98 -31.12 7.81
CA SER A 35 -2.18 -31.59 9.19
C SER A 35 -0.85 -31.69 9.96
N ALA A 36 0.24 -32.12 9.33
CA ALA A 36 1.57 -32.13 9.96
C ALA A 36 2.05 -30.71 10.33
N LEU A 37 1.95 -29.75 9.40
CA LEU A 37 2.28 -28.35 9.69
C LEU A 37 1.38 -27.75 10.79
N MET A 38 0.09 -28.06 10.76
CA MET A 38 -0.84 -27.62 11.79
C MET A 38 -0.46 -28.15 13.17
N ALA A 39 0.03 -29.41 13.26
CA ALA A 39 0.48 -30.02 14.51
C ALA A 39 1.72 -29.32 15.09
N ASP A 40 2.60 -28.79 14.24
CA ASP A 40 3.77 -28.02 14.68
C ASP A 40 3.38 -26.59 15.09
N ASN A 41 2.39 -26.00 14.40
CA ASN A 41 2.09 -24.57 14.52
C ASN A 41 1.04 -24.23 15.60
N TYR A 42 0.05 -25.09 15.86
CA TYR A 42 -1.14 -24.73 16.65
C TYR A 42 -0.86 -24.34 18.10
N ALA A 43 0.23 -24.84 18.68
CA ALA A 43 0.63 -24.52 20.05
C ALA A 43 1.56 -23.30 20.13
N SER A 44 1.96 -22.71 18.99
CA SER A 44 2.88 -21.57 19.01
C SER A 44 2.25 -20.33 19.63
N THR A 45 3.13 -19.51 20.22
CA THR A 45 2.79 -18.26 20.93
C THR A 45 2.95 -17.02 20.05
N THR A 46 3.63 -17.13 18.90
CA THR A 46 3.78 -16.03 17.95
C THR A 46 2.80 -16.21 16.79
N LEU A 47 2.34 -15.10 16.21
CA LEU A 47 1.47 -15.14 15.03
C LEU A 47 2.19 -15.71 13.81
N ALA A 48 3.46 -15.37 13.62
CA ALA A 48 4.27 -15.83 12.50
C ALA A 48 4.39 -17.35 12.47
N ASP A 49 4.79 -17.96 13.59
CA ASP A 49 4.92 -19.42 13.69
C ASP A 49 3.56 -20.13 13.54
N ARG A 50 2.47 -19.50 14.00
CA ARG A 50 1.13 -20.09 13.87
C ARG A 50 0.67 -20.27 12.43
N PHE A 51 1.10 -19.39 11.53
CA PHE A 51 0.76 -19.46 10.10
C PHE A 51 1.91 -19.93 9.21
N HIS A 52 3.04 -20.33 9.81
CA HIS A 52 4.25 -20.66 9.08
C HIS A 52 4.01 -21.80 8.08
N GLY A 53 4.24 -21.51 6.79
CA GLY A 53 4.08 -22.47 5.70
C GLY A 53 2.65 -22.89 5.36
N LEU A 54 1.64 -22.50 6.15
CA LEU A 54 0.26 -22.96 5.95
C LEU A 54 -0.39 -22.38 4.70
N GLY A 55 -0.11 -21.11 4.35
CA GLY A 55 -0.64 -20.49 3.16
C GLY A 55 -0.14 -21.17 1.89
N ALA A 56 1.17 -21.44 1.83
CA ALA A 56 1.78 -22.18 0.74
C ALA A 56 1.24 -23.62 0.65
N ALA A 57 1.19 -24.33 1.77
CA ALA A 57 0.73 -25.72 1.81
C ALA A 57 -0.74 -25.86 1.45
N ALA A 58 -1.60 -24.92 1.86
CA ALA A 58 -3.01 -24.92 1.51
C ALA A 58 -3.23 -24.73 -0.01
N LEU A 59 -2.49 -23.80 -0.64
CA LEU A 59 -2.61 -23.61 -2.08
C LEU A 59 -2.02 -24.78 -2.87
N GLN A 60 -0.90 -25.37 -2.42
CA GLN A 60 -0.35 -26.59 -3.01
C GLN A 60 -1.28 -27.80 -2.87
N GLY A 61 -1.91 -27.94 -1.70
CA GLY A 61 -2.90 -28.98 -1.42
C GLY A 61 -4.09 -28.89 -2.36
N LEU A 62 -4.58 -27.67 -2.62
CA LEU A 62 -5.63 -27.43 -3.60
C LEU A 62 -5.24 -27.93 -5.01
N LEU A 63 -4.03 -27.63 -5.44
CA LEU A 63 -3.53 -28.02 -6.76
C LEU A 63 -3.41 -29.55 -6.92
N ALA A 64 -3.22 -30.28 -5.81
CA ALA A 64 -3.08 -31.73 -5.80
C ALA A 64 -4.40 -32.48 -5.58
N GLY A 65 -5.33 -31.92 -4.79
CA GLY A 65 -6.46 -32.68 -4.23
C GLY A 65 -7.82 -31.96 -4.20
N GLY A 66 -7.91 -30.70 -4.62
CA GLY A 66 -9.17 -29.94 -4.59
C GLY A 66 -9.48 -29.36 -3.20
N ASP A 67 -10.77 -29.32 -2.86
CA ASP A 67 -11.27 -28.73 -1.60
C ASP A 67 -10.64 -29.40 -0.36
N TYR A 68 -10.41 -28.59 0.68
CA TYR A 68 -9.78 -29.02 1.93
C TYR A 68 -10.43 -28.32 3.13
N SER A 69 -10.59 -29.06 4.24
CA SER A 69 -11.01 -28.49 5.53
C SER A 69 -10.43 -29.32 6.64
N GLN A 70 -9.70 -28.67 7.54
CA GLN A 70 -9.12 -29.27 8.72
C GLN A 70 -9.04 -28.22 9.84
N SER A 71 -9.21 -28.66 11.07
CA SER A 71 -8.94 -27.87 12.26
C SER A 71 -8.30 -28.71 13.35
N VAL A 72 -7.45 -28.07 14.14
CA VAL A 72 -6.88 -28.62 15.37
C VAL A 72 -7.09 -27.64 16.50
N MET A 73 -7.48 -28.15 17.67
CA MET A 73 -7.57 -27.33 18.87
C MET A 73 -7.24 -28.12 20.13
N LEU A 74 -6.74 -27.42 21.15
CA LEU A 74 -6.56 -27.97 22.47
C LEU A 74 -7.93 -28.25 23.11
N ARG A 75 -8.09 -29.49 23.59
CA ARG A 75 -9.27 -29.91 24.35
C ARG A 75 -9.51 -28.98 25.54
N SER A 76 -10.76 -28.61 25.76
CA SER A 76 -11.13 -27.74 26.88
C SER A 76 -10.98 -28.48 28.23
N PRO A 77 -10.55 -27.81 29.31
CA PRO A 77 -10.62 -28.40 30.65
C PRO A 77 -12.07 -28.81 30.99
N GLY A 78 -12.30 -30.08 31.35
CA GLY A 78 -13.61 -30.59 31.75
C GLY A 78 -14.45 -31.26 30.65
N SER A 79 -14.03 -31.22 29.38
CA SER A 79 -14.54 -32.17 28.38
C SER A 79 -13.94 -33.54 28.66
N GLY A 80 -14.77 -34.58 28.82
CA GLY A 80 -14.40 -35.90 29.36
C GLY A 80 -13.12 -36.53 28.81
N ALA A 81 -12.57 -37.46 29.60
CA ALA A 81 -11.29 -38.13 29.33
C ALA A 81 -11.32 -39.12 28.15
N ASP A 82 -12.50 -39.45 27.62
CA ASP A 82 -12.62 -40.40 26.52
C ASP A 82 -12.20 -39.74 25.20
N GLY A 83 -11.45 -40.48 24.39
CA GLY A 83 -10.85 -40.01 23.13
C GLY A 83 -11.84 -39.66 22.01
N SER A 84 -13.14 -39.50 22.30
CA SER A 84 -14.16 -39.09 21.34
C SER A 84 -14.33 -37.56 21.31
N THR A 85 -14.56 -37.02 20.11
CA THR A 85 -14.89 -35.61 19.89
C THR A 85 -16.28 -35.31 20.49
N SER A 86 -16.37 -34.36 21.43
CA SER A 86 -17.65 -33.98 22.03
C SER A 86 -18.46 -33.03 21.13
N ASN A 87 -19.76 -32.87 21.39
CA ASN A 87 -20.58 -31.85 20.69
C ASN A 87 -20.04 -30.43 20.90
N LEU A 88 -19.46 -30.14 22.07
CA LEU A 88 -18.81 -28.86 22.34
C LEU A 88 -17.56 -28.68 21.48
N ASP A 89 -16.80 -29.75 21.28
CA ASP A 89 -15.64 -29.70 20.39
C ASP A 89 -16.07 -29.42 18.94
N GLN A 90 -17.10 -30.08 18.45
CA GLN A 90 -17.63 -29.83 17.09
C GLN A 90 -18.10 -28.39 16.91
N ILE A 91 -18.82 -27.81 17.89
CA ILE A 91 -19.25 -26.40 17.83
C ILE A 91 -18.04 -25.47 17.77
N ARG A 92 -17.01 -25.73 18.58
CA ARG A 92 -15.78 -24.92 18.60
C ARG A 92 -14.98 -25.04 17.30
N GLN A 93 -14.95 -26.21 16.67
CA GLN A 93 -14.33 -26.41 15.35
C GLN A 93 -15.04 -25.55 14.29
N THR A 94 -16.37 -25.56 14.26
CA THR A 94 -17.14 -24.70 13.34
C THR A 94 -16.91 -23.21 13.61
N GLN A 95 -16.85 -22.81 14.88
CA GLN A 95 -16.54 -21.42 15.25
C GLN A 95 -15.12 -21.02 14.86
N LEU A 96 -14.14 -21.92 14.94
CA LEU A 96 -12.77 -21.63 14.56
C LEU A 96 -12.65 -21.26 13.08
N HIS A 97 -13.46 -21.83 12.19
CA HIS A 97 -13.47 -21.48 10.77
C HIS A 97 -14.13 -20.12 10.48
N THR A 98 -14.92 -19.56 11.40
CA THR A 98 -15.79 -18.40 11.12
C THR A 98 -15.60 -17.19 12.04
N LEU A 99 -15.09 -17.39 13.26
CA LEU A 99 -15.08 -16.40 14.35
C LEU A 99 -13.76 -16.39 15.15
N ALA A 100 -12.66 -16.85 14.54
CA ALA A 100 -11.36 -16.85 15.20
C ALA A 100 -10.84 -15.43 15.48
N ASP A 101 -9.99 -15.28 16.50
CA ASP A 101 -9.32 -14.01 16.82
C ASP A 101 -8.46 -13.49 15.65
N ASN A 102 -7.90 -14.40 14.87
CA ASN A 102 -7.04 -14.10 13.73
C ASN A 102 -7.51 -14.86 12.49
N GLN A 103 -7.55 -14.17 11.35
CA GLN A 103 -8.01 -14.71 10.09
C GLN A 103 -7.20 -14.15 8.92
N VAL A 104 -6.89 -14.99 7.95
CA VAL A 104 -6.37 -14.62 6.63
C VAL A 104 -7.22 -15.30 5.57
N THR A 105 -7.81 -14.53 4.66
CA THR A 105 -8.56 -15.04 3.52
C THR A 105 -7.93 -14.62 2.20
N LEU A 106 -7.87 -15.56 1.25
CA LEU A 106 -7.44 -15.32 -0.12
C LEU A 106 -8.56 -15.76 -1.06
N ASP A 107 -9.08 -14.82 -1.84
CA ASP A 107 -10.11 -15.04 -2.85
C ASP A 107 -9.53 -14.80 -4.25
N ILE A 108 -9.61 -15.81 -5.13
CA ILE A 108 -9.11 -15.73 -6.49
C ILE A 108 -10.22 -16.10 -7.46
N LYS A 109 -10.52 -15.20 -8.39
CA LYS A 109 -11.46 -15.47 -9.48
C LYS A 109 -10.68 -15.78 -10.75
N THR A 110 -11.10 -16.82 -11.46
CA THR A 110 -10.46 -17.25 -12.70
C THR A 110 -11.26 -16.80 -13.93
N ALA A 111 -10.63 -16.81 -15.10
CA ALA A 111 -11.28 -16.49 -16.36
C ALA A 111 -12.30 -17.57 -16.79
N GLY A 112 -12.10 -18.83 -16.38
CA GLY A 112 -13.03 -19.94 -16.56
C GLY A 112 -14.28 -19.87 -15.67
N GLY A 113 -14.36 -18.91 -14.74
CA GLY A 113 -15.50 -18.71 -13.84
C GLY A 113 -15.40 -19.40 -12.48
N ALA A 114 -14.31 -20.14 -12.23
CA ALA A 114 -14.05 -20.71 -10.91
C ALA A 114 -13.65 -19.62 -9.90
N THR A 115 -14.03 -19.81 -8.65
CA THR A 115 -13.60 -18.99 -7.50
C THR A 115 -12.95 -19.89 -6.48
N VAL A 116 -11.68 -19.60 -6.18
CA VAL A 116 -10.92 -20.24 -5.10
C VAL A 116 -11.05 -19.36 -3.86
N HIS A 117 -11.58 -19.93 -2.78
CA HIS A 117 -11.63 -19.31 -1.46
C HIS A 117 -10.72 -20.10 -0.52
N LEU A 118 -9.77 -19.43 0.11
CA LEU A 118 -8.88 -20.01 1.10
C LEU A 118 -8.98 -19.20 2.39
N SER A 119 -9.14 -19.89 3.52
CA SER A 119 -9.19 -19.27 4.85
C SER A 119 -8.22 -19.98 5.80
N LEU A 120 -7.37 -19.20 6.47
CA LEU A 120 -6.53 -19.63 7.59
C LEU A 120 -7.01 -18.93 8.85
N THR A 121 -7.31 -19.68 9.89
CA THR A 121 -7.85 -19.12 11.13
C THR A 121 -7.06 -19.57 12.34
N SER A 122 -6.93 -18.70 13.32
CA SER A 122 -6.06 -18.92 14.48
C SER A 122 -6.62 -18.23 15.70
N GLN A 123 -6.78 -18.98 16.78
CA GLN A 123 -7.18 -18.49 18.10
C GLN A 123 -6.37 -19.20 19.19
N ALA A 124 -6.52 -18.79 20.45
CA ALA A 124 -5.84 -19.42 21.57
C ALA A 124 -6.03 -20.96 21.56
N GLY A 125 -4.93 -21.69 21.34
CA GLY A 125 -4.91 -23.15 21.28
C GLY A 125 -5.65 -23.78 20.10
N GLY A 126 -6.04 -23.03 19.06
CA GLY A 126 -6.71 -23.56 17.86
C GLY A 126 -6.17 -22.98 16.55
N LEU A 127 -6.21 -23.79 15.49
CA LEU A 127 -5.78 -23.46 14.13
C LEU A 127 -6.70 -24.15 13.12
N GLY A 128 -7.18 -23.42 12.11
CA GLY A 128 -8.06 -23.91 11.07
C GLY A 128 -7.52 -23.57 9.67
N VAL A 129 -7.74 -24.49 8.73
CA VAL A 129 -7.40 -24.32 7.31
C VAL A 129 -8.60 -24.80 6.49
N GLN A 130 -9.06 -23.95 5.58
CA GLN A 130 -10.15 -24.26 4.66
C GLN A 130 -9.79 -23.77 3.26
N VAL A 131 -10.07 -24.59 2.26
CA VAL A 131 -9.91 -24.27 0.84
C VAL A 131 -11.11 -24.81 0.08
N GLU A 132 -11.72 -23.99 -0.74
CA GLU A 132 -12.90 -24.34 -1.52
C GLU A 132 -12.81 -23.78 -2.94
N VAL A 133 -13.21 -24.58 -3.93
CA VAL A 133 -13.41 -24.15 -5.31
C VAL A 133 -14.89 -24.18 -5.65
N THR A 134 -15.43 -23.02 -6.00
CA THR A 134 -16.84 -22.88 -6.39
C THR A 134 -16.95 -22.29 -7.79
N GLY A 135 -18.14 -22.37 -8.40
CA GLY A 135 -18.42 -21.72 -9.69
C GLY A 135 -17.81 -22.39 -10.94
N GLY A 136 -17.01 -23.46 -10.80
CA GLY A 136 -16.44 -24.18 -11.93
C GLY A 136 -15.30 -25.13 -11.53
N THR A 137 -14.58 -25.64 -12.53
CA THR A 137 -13.33 -26.40 -12.34
C THR A 137 -12.15 -25.59 -12.83
N LEU A 138 -10.96 -25.85 -12.26
CA LEU A 138 -9.72 -25.21 -12.69
C LEU A 138 -9.17 -25.89 -13.95
N SER A 139 -8.76 -25.11 -14.93
CA SER A 139 -7.95 -25.53 -16.07
C SER A 139 -6.47 -25.63 -15.71
N ASP A 140 -5.65 -26.25 -16.56
CA ASP A 140 -4.20 -26.37 -16.33
C ASP A 140 -3.48 -25.02 -16.31
N ALA A 141 -3.94 -24.07 -17.13
CA ALA A 141 -3.42 -22.70 -17.12
C ALA A 141 -3.74 -21.99 -15.80
N GLU A 142 -4.97 -22.13 -15.30
CA GLU A 142 -5.37 -21.55 -14.02
C GLU A 142 -4.64 -22.20 -12.83
N ARG A 143 -4.47 -23.53 -12.85
CA ARG A 143 -3.64 -24.23 -11.84
C ARG A 143 -2.20 -23.72 -11.84
N SER A 144 -1.60 -23.52 -13.01
CA SER A 144 -0.24 -22.98 -13.14
C SER A 144 -0.15 -21.54 -12.60
N ALA A 145 -1.13 -20.70 -12.92
CA ALA A 145 -1.19 -19.33 -12.40
C ALA A 145 -1.36 -19.30 -10.87
N LEU A 146 -2.21 -20.17 -10.31
CA LEU A 146 -2.36 -20.34 -8.87
C LEU A 146 -1.06 -20.82 -8.22
N ALA A 147 -0.35 -21.77 -8.84
CA ALA A 147 0.94 -22.24 -8.34
C ALA A 147 1.94 -21.08 -8.19
N GLY A 148 1.96 -20.14 -9.14
CA GLY A 148 2.78 -18.93 -9.09
C GLY A 148 2.48 -17.98 -7.92
N LEU A 149 1.29 -18.08 -7.31
CA LEU A 149 0.89 -17.24 -6.16
C LEU A 149 1.27 -17.85 -4.81
N THR A 150 1.72 -19.11 -4.77
CA THR A 150 1.98 -19.87 -3.53
C THR A 150 2.94 -19.14 -2.59
N ASP A 151 4.14 -18.83 -3.08
CA ASP A 151 5.17 -18.17 -2.28
C ASP A 151 4.80 -16.73 -1.95
N ALA A 152 4.08 -16.05 -2.86
CA ALA A 152 3.62 -14.69 -2.66
C ALA A 152 2.55 -14.61 -1.55
N PHE A 153 1.63 -15.57 -1.50
CA PHE A 153 0.61 -15.63 -0.47
C PHE A 153 1.22 -15.92 0.91
N GLN A 154 2.14 -16.89 0.99
CA GLN A 154 2.87 -17.13 2.24
C GLN A 154 3.71 -15.92 2.64
N GLY A 155 4.42 -15.30 1.70
CA GLY A 155 5.22 -14.10 1.94
C GLY A 155 4.38 -12.94 2.48
N ALA A 156 3.16 -12.75 1.98
CA ALA A 156 2.24 -11.74 2.51
C ALA A 156 1.84 -12.02 3.97
N ILE A 157 1.56 -13.29 4.32
CA ILE A 157 1.28 -13.69 5.70
C ILE A 157 2.49 -13.46 6.60
N ASP A 158 3.67 -13.92 6.19
CA ASP A 158 4.92 -13.79 6.95
C ASP A 158 5.26 -12.31 7.17
N GLY A 159 5.06 -11.47 6.15
CA GLY A 159 5.24 -10.02 6.24
C GLY A 159 4.30 -9.37 7.25
N LEU A 160 3.01 -9.70 7.22
CA LEU A 160 2.01 -9.11 8.12
C LEU A 160 2.15 -9.56 9.58
N THR A 161 2.62 -10.79 9.79
CA THR A 161 2.79 -11.39 11.12
C THR A 161 4.18 -11.17 11.71
N GLY A 162 5.12 -10.64 10.91
CA GLY A 162 6.44 -10.22 11.34
C GLY A 162 6.43 -9.01 12.27
N VAL A 163 7.57 -8.78 12.94
CA VAL A 163 7.77 -7.65 13.85
C VAL A 163 9.05 -6.88 13.43
N PRO A 164 8.95 -5.64 12.92
CA PRO A 164 7.71 -4.92 12.59
C PRO A 164 6.98 -5.53 11.37
N PRO A 165 5.66 -5.29 11.22
CA PRO A 165 4.90 -5.77 10.08
C PRO A 165 5.37 -5.12 8.76
N LYS A 166 5.23 -5.85 7.66
CA LYS A 166 5.60 -5.43 6.30
C LYS A 166 4.53 -5.85 5.29
N LEU A 167 4.42 -5.11 4.19
CA LEU A 167 3.52 -5.42 3.09
C LEU A 167 4.27 -6.14 1.96
N ALA A 168 4.32 -7.46 2.01
CA ALA A 168 4.94 -8.29 0.98
C ALA A 168 3.91 -8.74 -0.08
N LEU A 169 3.34 -7.77 -0.81
CA LEU A 169 2.22 -8.00 -1.73
C LEU A 169 2.62 -8.11 -3.20
N ASP A 170 3.90 -7.89 -3.52
CA ASP A 170 4.38 -7.75 -4.90
C ASP A 170 4.01 -8.94 -5.79
N GLY A 171 4.31 -10.16 -5.35
CA GLY A 171 4.00 -11.38 -6.09
C GLY A 171 2.49 -11.61 -6.29
N LEU A 172 1.62 -11.04 -5.45
CA LEU A 172 0.16 -11.13 -5.60
C LEU A 172 -0.39 -10.22 -6.73
N THR A 173 0.45 -9.36 -7.30
CA THR A 173 0.10 -8.51 -8.45
C THR A 173 0.57 -9.06 -9.79
N GLN A 174 1.42 -10.08 -9.79
CA GLN A 174 2.14 -10.57 -10.99
C GLN A 174 1.40 -11.69 -11.75
N PHE A 175 0.07 -11.65 -11.77
CA PHE A 175 -0.73 -12.63 -12.51
C PHE A 175 -1.17 -12.11 -13.88
N ASP A 176 -1.41 -13.02 -14.82
CA ASP A 176 -2.06 -12.70 -16.09
C ASP A 176 -3.57 -12.53 -15.86
N SER A 177 -4.07 -11.31 -16.09
CA SER A 177 -5.49 -11.00 -15.92
C SER A 177 -6.42 -11.75 -16.89
N LYS A 178 -5.87 -12.36 -17.94
CA LYS A 178 -6.59 -13.23 -18.88
C LYS A 178 -6.80 -14.65 -18.32
N VAL A 179 -6.08 -15.01 -17.26
CA VAL A 179 -6.18 -16.32 -16.58
C VAL A 179 -6.82 -16.16 -15.20
N LEU A 180 -6.33 -15.22 -14.39
CA LEU A 180 -6.92 -14.88 -13.09
C LEU A 180 -7.53 -13.48 -13.19
N THR A 181 -8.85 -13.37 -13.07
CA THR A 181 -9.55 -12.09 -13.26
C THR A 181 -9.47 -11.18 -12.04
N SER A 182 -9.21 -11.75 -10.85
CA SER A 182 -9.10 -11.00 -9.59
C SER A 182 -8.36 -11.82 -8.54
N VAL A 183 -7.52 -11.15 -7.74
CA VAL A 183 -6.89 -11.67 -6.52
C VAL A 183 -7.22 -10.71 -5.37
N SER A 184 -7.77 -11.24 -4.27
CA SER A 184 -8.16 -10.50 -3.08
C SER A 184 -7.55 -11.16 -1.85
N LEU A 185 -6.97 -10.36 -0.94
CA LEU A 185 -6.43 -10.84 0.33
C LEU A 185 -7.00 -9.98 1.46
N GLN A 186 -7.59 -10.62 2.46
CA GLN A 186 -7.98 -9.96 3.70
C GLN A 186 -7.27 -10.61 4.87
N ALA A 187 -6.85 -9.80 5.83
CA ALA A 187 -6.27 -10.30 7.06
C ALA A 187 -6.76 -9.47 8.25
N SER A 188 -6.94 -10.14 9.38
CA SER A 188 -7.26 -9.54 10.67
C SER A 188 -6.49 -10.27 11.75
N PHE A 189 -5.72 -9.54 12.55
CA PHE A 189 -4.92 -10.11 13.63
C PHE A 189 -5.16 -9.36 14.93
N LYS A 190 -5.44 -10.08 16.01
CA LYS A 190 -5.46 -9.56 17.37
C LYS A 190 -4.06 -9.65 17.96
N LEU A 191 -3.47 -8.48 18.21
CA LEU A 191 -2.13 -8.36 18.76
C LEU A 191 -2.12 -8.58 20.29
N ALA A 192 -0.93 -8.82 20.85
CA ALA A 192 -0.77 -9.11 22.29
C ALA A 192 -1.24 -7.99 23.22
N ASN A 193 -1.26 -6.73 22.73
CA ASN A 193 -1.78 -5.57 23.45
C ASN A 193 -3.30 -5.40 23.32
N GLY A 194 -4.00 -6.33 22.66
CA GLY A 194 -5.44 -6.28 22.41
C GLY A 194 -5.87 -5.43 21.21
N SER A 195 -4.95 -4.71 20.56
CA SER A 195 -5.27 -3.98 19.32
C SER A 195 -5.44 -4.92 18.14
N VAL A 196 -6.17 -4.47 17.12
CA VAL A 196 -6.42 -5.22 15.89
C VAL A 196 -5.63 -4.60 14.75
N GLN A 197 -4.94 -5.44 14.01
CA GLN A 197 -4.30 -5.11 12.75
C GLN A 197 -5.11 -5.71 11.59
N THR A 198 -5.42 -4.92 10.57
CA THR A 198 -6.16 -5.37 9.38
C THR A 198 -5.44 -5.04 8.08
N LEU A 199 -5.65 -5.89 7.07
CA LEU A 199 -5.28 -5.66 5.69
C LEU A 199 -6.47 -6.00 4.78
N ALA A 200 -6.73 -5.17 3.78
CA ALA A 200 -7.52 -5.52 2.61
C ALA A 200 -6.70 -5.16 1.36
N PHE A 201 -6.40 -6.17 0.55
CA PHE A 201 -5.72 -6.04 -0.74
C PHE A 201 -6.63 -6.57 -1.84
N GLN A 202 -6.61 -5.90 -2.99
CA GLN A 202 -7.33 -6.31 -4.19
C GLN A 202 -6.48 -5.96 -5.41
N ALA A 203 -6.43 -6.87 -6.38
CA ALA A 203 -5.84 -6.62 -7.68
C ALA A 203 -6.67 -7.30 -8.78
N ASP A 204 -6.98 -6.55 -9.82
CA ASP A 204 -7.62 -7.02 -11.06
C ASP A 204 -7.16 -6.16 -12.26
N SER A 205 -7.79 -6.33 -13.42
CA SER A 205 -7.43 -5.60 -14.65
C SER A 205 -7.84 -4.12 -14.64
N GLN A 206 -8.70 -3.70 -13.70
CA GLN A 206 -9.24 -2.34 -13.64
C GLN A 206 -8.72 -1.55 -12.45
N ARG A 207 -8.40 -2.21 -11.34
CA ARG A 207 -7.93 -1.55 -10.13
C ARG A 207 -6.97 -2.40 -9.33
N ARG A 208 -6.13 -1.71 -8.55
CA ARG A 208 -5.38 -2.32 -7.45
C ARG A 208 -5.54 -1.46 -6.21
N SER A 209 -5.72 -2.08 -5.05
CA SER A 209 -5.89 -1.34 -3.80
C SER A 209 -5.31 -2.07 -2.61
N VAL A 210 -4.80 -1.31 -1.65
CA VAL A 210 -4.35 -1.74 -0.33
C VAL A 210 -4.94 -0.80 0.71
N ALA A 211 -5.57 -1.37 1.73
CA ALA A 211 -5.95 -0.67 2.95
C ALA A 211 -5.38 -1.45 4.13
N TYR A 212 -4.53 -0.82 4.92
CA TYR A 212 -3.91 -1.37 6.12
C TYR A 212 -4.25 -0.48 7.32
N THR A 213 -4.55 -1.11 8.46
CA THR A 213 -4.69 -0.45 9.76
C THR A 213 -3.92 -1.24 10.80
N GLY A 214 -3.11 -0.57 11.61
CA GLY A 214 -2.36 -1.18 12.69
C GLY A 214 -2.04 -0.20 13.81
N THR A 215 -1.19 -0.62 14.75
CA THR A 215 -0.83 0.18 15.94
C THR A 215 -0.11 1.47 15.59
N ALA A 216 0.72 1.46 14.55
CA ALA A 216 1.45 2.64 14.09
C ALA A 216 0.58 3.64 13.32
N GLY A 217 -0.51 3.18 12.69
CA GLY A 217 -1.34 4.02 11.84
C GLY A 217 -2.05 3.27 10.72
N THR A 218 -2.49 4.02 9.71
CA THR A 218 -3.17 3.51 8.52
C THR A 218 -2.40 3.84 7.24
N VAL A 219 -2.52 2.96 6.25
CA VAL A 219 -1.98 3.11 4.90
C VAL A 219 -3.10 2.77 3.93
N ASN A 220 -3.40 3.66 2.99
CA ASN A 220 -4.36 3.40 1.93
C ASN A 220 -3.73 3.78 0.59
N VAL A 221 -3.81 2.89 -0.40
CA VAL A 221 -3.36 3.16 -1.77
C VAL A 221 -4.36 2.52 -2.71
N GLU A 222 -4.81 3.27 -3.71
CA GLU A 222 -5.68 2.82 -4.79
C GLU A 222 -5.12 3.30 -6.12
N VAL A 223 -5.07 2.40 -7.11
CA VAL A 223 -4.57 2.66 -8.45
C VAL A 223 -5.64 2.23 -9.47
N ASP A 224 -5.97 3.12 -10.39
CA ASP A 224 -6.93 2.92 -11.47
C ASP A 224 -6.22 2.50 -12.76
N LEU A 225 -6.41 1.24 -13.14
CA LEU A 225 -5.87 0.61 -14.34
C LEU A 225 -6.86 0.59 -15.52
N SER A 226 -8.06 1.15 -15.35
CA SER A 226 -9.12 1.11 -16.36
C SER A 226 -8.77 1.82 -17.67
N ASN A 227 -7.75 2.70 -17.65
CA ASN A 227 -7.26 3.45 -18.80
C ASN A 227 -5.83 3.04 -19.19
N PRO A 228 -5.64 1.82 -19.74
CA PRO A 228 -4.31 1.29 -20.07
C PRO A 228 -3.53 2.20 -21.04
N ALA A 229 -4.24 2.89 -21.94
CA ALA A 229 -3.63 3.80 -22.91
C ALA A 229 -2.87 4.99 -22.28
N LEU A 230 -3.12 5.29 -21.01
CA LEU A 230 -2.44 6.36 -20.27
C LEU A 230 -1.14 5.89 -19.60
N ILE A 231 -0.92 4.59 -19.51
CA ILE A 231 0.25 4.02 -18.86
C ILE A 231 1.48 4.24 -19.76
N GLY A 232 2.49 4.88 -19.20
CA GLY A 232 3.71 5.25 -19.91
C GLY A 232 4.67 4.08 -20.09
N SER A 233 5.83 4.35 -20.68
CA SER A 233 6.94 3.39 -20.77
C SER A 233 7.50 3.04 -19.39
N ALA A 234 8.17 1.88 -19.26
CA ALA A 234 8.85 1.47 -18.03
C ALA A 234 9.83 2.54 -17.50
N SER A 235 10.50 3.28 -18.40
CA SER A 235 11.40 4.37 -18.02
C SER A 235 10.68 5.57 -17.38
N GLN A 236 9.47 5.88 -17.86
CA GLN A 236 8.63 6.93 -17.27
C GLN A 236 8.09 6.49 -15.92
N GLN A 237 7.58 5.25 -15.84
CA GLN A 237 7.08 4.67 -14.61
C GLN A 237 8.14 4.66 -13.51
N SER A 238 9.34 4.15 -13.81
CA SER A 238 10.46 4.11 -12.86
C SER A 238 10.86 5.52 -12.37
N ARG A 239 10.88 6.50 -13.27
CA ARG A 239 11.20 7.89 -12.94
C ARG A 239 10.14 8.53 -12.05
N ALA A 240 8.86 8.35 -12.40
CA ALA A 240 7.75 8.88 -11.63
C ALA A 240 7.71 8.25 -10.24
N LEU A 241 7.87 6.92 -10.16
CA LEU A 241 7.94 6.20 -8.89
C LEU A 241 9.09 6.72 -8.02
N ALA A 242 10.31 6.85 -8.57
CA ALA A 242 11.44 7.39 -7.82
C ALA A 242 11.17 8.81 -7.28
N ALA A 243 10.55 9.68 -8.09
CA ALA A 243 10.19 11.02 -7.68
C ALA A 243 9.13 11.05 -6.56
N TYR A 244 8.11 10.20 -6.63
CA TYR A 244 7.11 10.10 -5.56
C TYR A 244 7.70 9.52 -4.28
N LEU A 245 8.54 8.48 -4.36
CA LEU A 245 9.22 7.91 -3.19
C LEU A 245 10.14 8.94 -2.51
N GLN A 246 10.83 9.77 -3.28
CA GLN A 246 11.61 10.89 -2.73
C GLN A 246 10.73 11.92 -2.03
N GLN A 247 9.55 12.25 -2.57
CA GLN A 247 8.59 13.14 -1.91
C GLN A 247 8.07 12.56 -0.60
N PHE A 248 7.86 11.24 -0.54
CA PHE A 248 7.43 10.57 0.68
C PHE A 248 8.51 10.65 1.78
N ASP A 249 9.78 10.48 1.42
CA ASP A 249 10.91 10.66 2.35
C ASP A 249 11.02 12.11 2.85
N GLN A 250 10.82 13.09 1.96
CA GLN A 250 10.78 14.51 2.36
C GLN A 250 9.63 14.81 3.31
N ALA A 251 8.43 14.28 3.04
CA ALA A 251 7.27 14.44 3.90
C ALA A 251 7.47 13.79 5.26
N GLN A 252 8.03 12.57 5.30
CA GLN A 252 8.38 11.86 6.53
C GLN A 252 9.36 12.65 7.38
N GLY A 253 10.46 13.13 6.79
CA GLY A 253 11.46 13.92 7.51
C GLY A 253 10.90 15.24 8.04
N ARG A 254 10.13 15.96 7.23
CA ARG A 254 9.54 17.26 7.59
C ARG A 254 8.46 17.16 8.66
N GLY A 255 7.61 16.15 8.57
CA GLY A 255 6.52 15.90 9.52
C GLY A 255 6.88 14.99 10.70
N ARG A 256 8.12 14.48 10.78
CA ARG A 256 8.54 13.48 11.78
C ARG A 256 7.65 12.21 11.77
N GLY A 257 7.22 11.77 10.59
CA GLY A 257 6.43 10.55 10.44
C GLY A 257 7.17 9.30 10.86
N ASP A 258 6.44 8.27 11.31
CA ASP A 258 7.01 6.97 11.67
C ASP A 258 7.68 6.29 10.45
N ALA A 259 8.93 5.85 10.63
CA ALA A 259 9.74 5.32 9.53
C ALA A 259 9.28 3.95 9.04
N ALA A 260 8.76 3.09 9.93
CA ALA A 260 8.27 1.77 9.57
C ALA A 260 6.94 1.88 8.82
N LEU A 261 6.02 2.72 9.31
CA LEU A 261 4.76 3.03 8.62
C LEU A 261 5.01 3.66 7.24
N MET A 262 5.96 4.59 7.13
CA MET A 262 6.33 5.18 5.85
C MET A 262 6.94 4.15 4.89
N THR A 263 7.71 3.18 5.40
CA THR A 263 8.24 2.08 4.59
C THR A 263 7.09 1.22 4.05
N MET A 264 6.12 0.85 4.87
CA MET A 264 4.92 0.13 4.40
C MET A 264 4.13 0.94 3.35
N PHE A 265 4.01 2.25 3.53
CA PHE A 265 3.37 3.13 2.53
C PHE A 265 4.12 3.12 1.20
N LYS A 266 5.45 3.23 1.23
CA LYS A 266 6.32 3.17 0.04
C LYS A 266 6.25 1.82 -0.65
N ASP A 267 6.24 0.72 0.10
CA ASP A 267 6.12 -0.64 -0.42
C ASP A 267 4.77 -0.84 -1.11
N ALA A 268 3.66 -0.49 -0.44
CA ALA A 268 2.32 -0.55 -1.04
C ALA A 268 2.21 0.29 -2.32
N PHE A 269 2.69 1.53 -2.28
CA PHE A 269 2.67 2.41 -3.44
C PHE A 269 3.47 1.85 -4.61
N THR A 270 4.66 1.31 -4.34
CA THR A 270 5.52 0.69 -5.33
C THR A 270 4.88 -0.54 -5.92
N THR A 271 4.40 -1.47 -5.10
CA THR A 271 3.75 -2.70 -5.56
C THR A 271 2.56 -2.41 -6.46
N LEU A 272 1.69 -1.48 -6.08
CA LEU A 272 0.45 -1.20 -6.84
C LEU A 272 0.72 -0.49 -8.17
N ASN A 273 1.80 0.30 -8.25
CA ASN A 273 2.23 1.01 -9.45
C ASN A 273 3.32 0.28 -10.25
N SER A 274 3.62 -0.98 -9.91
CA SER A 274 4.57 -1.83 -10.65
C SER A 274 3.83 -2.81 -11.55
N HIS A 275 4.56 -3.49 -12.46
CA HIS A 275 4.00 -4.64 -13.21
C HIS A 275 2.66 -4.36 -13.90
N TYR A 276 2.50 -3.23 -14.59
CA TYR A 276 1.26 -2.95 -15.32
C TYR A 276 0.94 -4.01 -16.41
N GLY A 277 1.92 -4.84 -16.79
CA GLY A 277 1.78 -5.94 -17.74
C GLY A 277 2.45 -5.60 -19.09
N PRO A 278 2.88 -6.61 -19.87
CA PRO A 278 3.52 -6.38 -21.17
C PRO A 278 2.58 -5.79 -22.22
N ASP A 279 1.26 -5.89 -22.03
CA ASP A 279 0.24 -5.50 -23.01
C ASP A 279 -0.21 -4.03 -22.94
N VAL A 280 0.19 -3.26 -21.91
CA VAL A 280 -0.34 -1.91 -21.74
C VAL A 280 0.36 -0.87 -22.61
N ALA A 281 1.64 -1.09 -22.88
CA ALA A 281 2.47 -0.12 -23.58
C ALA A 281 2.37 -0.20 -25.11
N HIS A 282 1.89 -1.32 -25.70
CA HIS A 282 2.01 -1.55 -27.15
C HIS A 282 0.89 -2.37 -27.83
N SER A 283 -0.16 -2.83 -27.12
CA SER A 283 -1.19 -3.63 -27.78
C SER A 283 -2.27 -2.78 -28.44
N GLY A 284 -2.05 -2.50 -29.73
CA GLY A 284 -3.03 -1.94 -30.67
C GLY A 284 -4.22 -2.86 -30.96
N SER A 285 -4.70 -3.65 -30.00
CA SER A 285 -5.82 -4.57 -30.19
C SER A 285 -6.74 -4.71 -28.97
N VAL A 286 -7.15 -3.59 -28.37
CA VAL A 286 -8.38 -3.56 -27.56
C VAL A 286 -9.49 -2.99 -28.44
N ALA A 287 -10.59 -3.73 -28.58
CA ALA A 287 -11.74 -3.33 -29.38
C ALA A 287 -12.41 -2.08 -28.76
N GLY A 288 -12.00 -0.92 -29.25
CA GLY A 288 -12.48 0.42 -28.92
C GLY A 288 -11.55 1.45 -29.57
N PRO A 289 -11.96 2.72 -29.78
CA PRO A 289 -11.06 3.75 -30.31
C PRO A 289 -10.04 4.15 -29.24
N VAL A 290 -9.06 3.28 -28.99
CA VAL A 290 -7.88 3.60 -28.17
C VAL A 290 -7.12 4.68 -28.94
N MET A 291 -7.17 5.91 -28.45
CA MET A 291 -6.39 7.02 -29.01
C MET A 291 -4.96 6.90 -28.48
N PRO A 292 -3.98 6.41 -29.26
CA PRO A 292 -2.63 6.27 -28.77
C PRO A 292 -2.07 7.64 -28.37
N LEU A 293 -1.35 7.68 -27.26
CA LEU A 293 -0.58 8.84 -26.85
C LEU A 293 0.56 9.09 -27.86
N SER A 294 0.78 10.35 -28.20
CA SER A 294 1.98 10.77 -28.93
C SER A 294 3.20 10.81 -28.00
N ASP A 295 4.40 10.98 -28.55
CA ASP A 295 5.61 11.19 -27.74
C ASP A 295 5.51 12.46 -26.88
N THR A 296 4.89 13.51 -27.42
CA THR A 296 4.60 14.75 -26.69
C THR A 296 3.66 14.50 -25.52
N ASP A 297 2.60 13.71 -25.73
CA ASP A 297 1.68 13.37 -24.65
C ASP A 297 2.40 12.60 -23.54
N ARG A 298 3.15 11.56 -23.92
CA ARG A 298 3.95 10.78 -22.97
C ARG A 298 4.91 11.67 -22.18
N ALA A 299 5.61 12.59 -22.83
CA ALA A 299 6.57 13.46 -22.15
C ALA A 299 5.94 14.39 -21.11
N MET A 300 4.68 14.79 -21.29
CA MET A 300 3.98 15.68 -20.37
C MET A 300 3.29 14.95 -19.21
N LEU A 301 3.15 13.63 -19.29
CA LEU A 301 2.50 12.79 -18.29
C LEU A 301 3.52 12.02 -17.45
N THR A 302 3.16 11.67 -16.22
CA THR A 302 4.02 10.85 -15.34
C THR A 302 4.28 9.46 -15.90
N GLY A 303 3.31 8.91 -16.63
CA GLY A 303 3.32 7.53 -17.13
C GLY A 303 2.90 6.49 -16.10
N LEU A 304 2.50 6.89 -14.89
CA LEU A 304 1.78 6.03 -13.96
C LEU A 304 0.28 6.08 -14.24
N ALA A 305 -0.40 5.00 -13.88
CA ALA A 305 -1.85 4.98 -13.72
C ALA A 305 -2.32 6.09 -12.75
N ASP A 306 -3.59 6.44 -12.82
CA ASP A 306 -4.18 7.37 -11.86
C ASP A 306 -4.30 6.70 -10.49
N PHE A 307 -4.17 7.46 -9.42
CA PHE A 307 -4.10 6.89 -8.08
C PHE A 307 -4.54 7.86 -6.99
N SER A 308 -4.87 7.29 -5.82
CA SER A 308 -4.94 8.01 -4.55
C SER A 308 -4.16 7.23 -3.49
N ALA A 309 -3.43 7.93 -2.64
CA ALA A 309 -2.57 7.34 -1.64
C ALA A 309 -2.56 8.19 -0.37
N SER A 310 -2.67 7.57 0.80
CA SER A 310 -2.57 8.24 2.08
C SER A 310 -1.90 7.37 3.15
N VAL A 311 -1.22 8.04 4.07
CA VAL A 311 -0.64 7.46 5.28
C VAL A 311 -0.91 8.39 6.45
N GLN A 312 -1.36 7.80 7.57
CA GLN A 312 -1.76 8.55 8.75
C GLN A 312 -1.26 7.81 9.98
N ALA A 313 -0.52 8.50 10.85
CA ALA A 313 -0.14 7.95 12.14
C ALA A 313 -1.37 7.76 13.03
N SER A 314 -1.35 6.73 13.87
CA SER A 314 -2.43 6.46 14.81
C SER A 314 -2.58 7.60 15.82
N ASP A 315 -3.81 7.83 16.26
CA ASP A 315 -4.07 8.82 17.31
C ASP A 315 -3.44 8.36 18.62
N GLN A 316 -2.42 9.09 19.07
CA GLN A 316 -1.80 8.88 20.38
C GLN A 316 -2.27 9.96 21.36
N PRO A 317 -2.31 9.65 22.68
CA PRO A 317 -2.41 10.68 23.70
C PRO A 317 -1.29 11.70 23.53
N SER A 318 -1.57 12.96 23.89
CA SER A 318 -0.53 13.98 23.95
C SER A 318 0.62 13.50 24.85
N PRO A 319 1.89 13.65 24.43
CA PRO A 319 3.02 13.40 25.32
C PRO A 319 3.09 14.43 26.46
N ASN A 320 2.34 15.54 26.37
CA ASN A 320 2.32 16.57 27.38
C ASN A 320 1.03 16.55 28.22
N PRO A 321 1.07 16.10 29.49
CA PRO A 321 -0.11 16.08 30.34
C PRO A 321 -0.64 17.48 30.71
N MET A 322 0.17 18.54 30.60
CA MET A 322 -0.29 19.92 30.83
C MET A 322 -0.99 20.55 29.63
N ARG A 323 -0.84 19.96 28.43
CA ARG A 323 -1.41 20.44 27.17
C ARG A 323 -1.98 19.30 26.34
N PRO A 324 -3.09 18.67 26.78
CA PRO A 324 -3.69 17.53 26.09
C PRO A 324 -4.17 17.86 24.66
N GLU A 325 -4.32 19.15 24.33
CA GLU A 325 -4.62 19.65 22.99
C GLU A 325 -3.43 19.61 22.02
N GLU A 326 -2.19 19.62 22.52
CA GLU A 326 -0.98 19.51 21.71
C GLU A 326 -0.70 18.04 21.45
N ARG A 327 -1.06 17.53 20.27
CA ARG A 327 -0.89 16.12 19.91
C ARG A 327 0.22 15.96 18.91
N ASP A 328 0.93 14.85 18.99
CA ASP A 328 1.84 14.43 17.95
C ASP A 328 1.04 13.72 16.87
N THR A 329 1.03 14.28 15.66
CA THR A 329 0.23 13.78 14.54
C THR A 329 1.04 13.80 13.24
N PHE A 330 0.72 12.89 12.34
CA PHE A 330 1.30 12.84 11.00
C PHE A 330 0.28 12.34 10.00
N SER A 331 0.04 13.12 8.95
CA SER A 331 -0.87 12.82 7.85
C SER A 331 -0.23 13.22 6.53
N TYR A 332 -0.16 12.30 5.59
CA TYR A 332 0.28 12.61 4.24
C TYR A 332 -0.65 11.96 3.23
N GLN A 333 -1.08 12.74 2.23
CA GLN A 333 -1.94 12.29 1.14
C GLN A 333 -1.40 12.78 -0.21
N MET A 334 -1.59 11.97 -1.24
CA MET A 334 -1.22 12.23 -2.62
C MET A 334 -2.29 11.68 -3.56
N SER A 335 -2.56 12.36 -4.66
CA SER A 335 -3.36 11.82 -5.75
C SER A 335 -2.85 12.26 -7.12
N GLN A 336 -3.14 11.44 -8.12
CA GLN A 336 -2.97 11.76 -9.52
C GLN A 336 -4.24 11.40 -10.28
N GLN A 337 -4.73 12.31 -11.11
CA GLN A 337 -5.88 12.08 -11.98
C GLN A 337 -5.61 12.63 -13.37
N THR A 338 -5.99 11.86 -14.38
CA THR A 338 -5.88 12.20 -15.79
C THR A 338 -7.28 12.23 -16.39
N THR A 339 -7.54 13.24 -17.22
CA THR A 339 -8.78 13.34 -18.00
C THR A 339 -8.44 13.51 -19.47
N VAL A 340 -9.12 12.74 -20.31
CA VAL A 340 -9.01 12.84 -21.78
C VAL A 340 -10.36 13.23 -22.33
N ARG A 341 -10.41 14.29 -23.12
CA ARG A 341 -11.62 14.78 -23.79
C ARG A 341 -11.35 14.95 -25.28
N GLY A 342 -12.36 14.82 -26.12
CA GLY A 342 -12.22 15.01 -27.57
C GLY A 342 -12.95 13.97 -28.39
N ARG A 343 -12.95 14.15 -29.72
CA ARG A 343 -13.62 13.24 -30.67
C ARG A 343 -12.66 12.31 -31.41
N GLY A 344 -11.35 12.54 -31.29
CA GLY A 344 -10.31 11.75 -31.95
C GLY A 344 -8.92 12.34 -31.69
N ALA A 345 -7.87 11.68 -32.19
CA ALA A 345 -6.49 12.10 -31.96
C ALA A 345 -6.17 13.51 -32.49
N ALA A 346 -6.88 13.96 -33.53
CA ALA A 346 -6.71 15.28 -34.13
C ALA A 346 -7.30 16.43 -33.28
N ASP A 347 -8.35 16.13 -32.50
CA ASP A 347 -9.09 17.10 -31.69
C ASP A 347 -9.33 16.51 -30.31
N ARG A 348 -8.27 16.59 -29.47
CA ARG A 348 -8.27 16.09 -28.09
C ARG A 348 -7.63 17.06 -27.12
N ALA A 349 -8.03 16.96 -25.87
CA ALA A 349 -7.39 17.60 -24.73
C ALA A 349 -7.09 16.56 -23.66
N ILE A 350 -5.89 16.63 -23.09
CA ILE A 350 -5.45 15.79 -21.97
C ILE A 350 -5.08 16.72 -20.82
N GLU A 351 -5.59 16.44 -19.64
CA GLU A 351 -5.21 17.14 -18.42
C GLU A 351 -4.85 16.12 -17.35
N GLN A 352 -3.63 16.22 -16.81
CA GLN A 352 -3.18 15.42 -15.67
C GLN A 352 -2.88 16.33 -14.49
N SER A 353 -3.53 16.04 -13.38
CA SER A 353 -3.37 16.73 -12.11
C SER A 353 -2.68 15.81 -11.10
N GLN A 354 -1.71 16.35 -10.36
CA GLN A 354 -1.07 15.75 -9.21
C GLN A 354 -1.30 16.67 -8.02
N GLN A 355 -1.58 16.13 -6.84
CA GLN A 355 -1.81 16.91 -5.62
C GLN A 355 -1.27 16.20 -4.39
N SER A 356 -0.64 16.93 -3.47
CA SER A 356 -0.26 16.41 -2.15
C SER A 356 -0.61 17.34 -1.01
N ARG A 357 -0.78 16.77 0.18
CA ARG A 357 -0.90 17.51 1.43
C ARG A 357 -0.15 16.79 2.55
N LEU A 358 0.65 17.54 3.31
CA LEU A 358 1.26 17.11 4.57
C LEU A 358 0.63 17.93 5.70
N SER A 359 0.14 17.26 6.72
CA SER A 359 -0.26 17.86 7.99
C SER A 359 0.42 17.10 9.11
N ALA A 360 1.19 17.78 9.94
CA ALA A 360 1.87 17.15 11.06
C ALA A 360 2.01 18.10 12.24
N SER A 361 2.13 17.52 13.42
CA SER A 361 2.50 18.25 14.63
C SER A 361 3.37 17.37 15.51
N TYR A 362 4.37 17.96 16.18
CA TYR A 362 5.25 17.19 17.05
C TYR A 362 5.93 18.05 18.10
N HIS A 363 6.19 17.45 19.26
CA HIS A 363 7.05 18.03 20.28
C HIS A 363 8.53 17.78 19.95
N GLN A 364 9.37 18.75 20.28
CA GLN A 364 10.82 18.65 20.15
C GLN A 364 11.51 19.27 21.37
N SER A 365 12.56 18.63 21.87
CA SER A 365 13.36 19.17 22.99
C SER A 365 14.04 20.50 22.62
N LEU A 366 14.14 21.41 23.59
CA LEU A 366 14.97 22.62 23.44
C LEU A 366 16.46 22.29 23.37
N TYR A 367 16.86 21.16 23.95
CA TYR A 367 18.24 20.72 24.02
C TYR A 367 18.44 19.54 23.06
N PRO A 368 19.38 19.65 22.10
CA PRO A 368 19.77 18.53 21.26
C PRO A 368 20.11 17.30 22.12
N ASP A 369 19.79 16.12 21.61
CA ASP A 369 20.10 14.81 22.22
C ASP A 369 19.52 14.54 23.61
N THR A 370 18.64 15.43 24.11
CA THR A 370 17.89 15.21 25.34
C THR A 370 16.48 14.75 25.00
N ALA A 371 16.10 13.56 25.46
CA ALA A 371 14.74 13.07 25.30
C ALA A 371 13.76 13.95 26.10
N LEU A 372 12.60 14.23 25.50
CA LEU A 372 11.52 14.93 26.19
C LEU A 372 10.97 14.04 27.32
N ASN A 373 10.80 14.63 28.50
CA ASN A 373 10.12 14.02 29.63
C ASN A 373 9.15 15.04 30.23
N LEU A 374 8.03 15.25 29.55
CA LEU A 374 7.03 16.23 29.94
C LEU A 374 6.13 15.65 31.04
N THR A 375 6.04 16.37 32.16
CA THR A 375 5.22 15.97 33.31
C THR A 375 4.30 17.12 33.72
N THR A 376 3.53 16.96 34.79
CA THR A 376 2.71 18.06 35.33
C THR A 376 3.53 19.13 36.06
N ASP A 377 4.83 18.93 36.25
CA ASP A 377 5.73 19.95 36.80
C ASP A 377 6.09 20.98 35.73
N ALA A 378 5.86 22.26 36.04
CA ALA A 378 6.21 23.38 35.18
C ALA A 378 7.70 23.35 34.76
N THR A 379 8.62 22.92 35.63
CA THR A 379 10.06 22.85 35.31
C THR A 379 10.40 21.84 34.23
N SER A 380 9.53 20.84 33.97
CA SER A 380 9.70 19.87 32.88
C SER A 380 9.25 20.40 31.52
N GLN A 381 8.52 21.52 31.50
CA GLN A 381 7.83 22.06 30.33
C GLN A 381 8.73 22.98 29.49
N ASN A 382 9.81 22.40 28.95
CA ASN A 382 10.79 23.08 28.11
C ASN A 382 10.89 22.38 26.75
N TYR A 383 10.17 22.89 25.75
CA TYR A 383 10.08 22.25 24.44
C TYR A 383 9.65 23.23 23.34
N TYR A 384 9.87 22.80 22.09
CA TYR A 384 9.23 23.33 20.91
C TYR A 384 8.02 22.48 20.55
N TYR A 385 6.91 23.10 20.21
CA TYR A 385 5.80 22.46 19.53
C TYR A 385 5.72 22.97 18.10
N ASN A 386 5.91 22.05 17.14
CA ASN A 386 5.92 22.36 15.73
C ASN A 386 4.60 21.93 15.11
N LYS A 387 4.05 22.75 14.20
CA LYS A 387 2.97 22.35 13.29
C LYS A 387 3.36 22.61 11.85
N ILE A 388 3.06 21.66 11.00
CA ILE A 388 3.33 21.65 9.57
C ILE A 388 2.01 21.58 8.82
N ASP A 389 1.79 22.50 7.88
CA ASP A 389 0.72 22.41 6.88
C ASP A 389 1.32 22.77 5.52
N ASP A 390 1.44 21.76 4.67
CA ASP A 390 1.99 21.92 3.33
C ASP A 390 1.02 21.37 2.28
N THR A 391 1.03 22.00 1.11
CA THR A 391 0.27 21.57 -0.07
C THR A 391 1.13 21.74 -1.31
N ALA A 392 0.98 20.84 -2.29
CA ALA A 392 1.56 21.01 -3.61
C ALA A 392 0.61 20.51 -4.70
N SER A 393 0.73 21.09 -5.88
CA SER A 393 -0.01 20.68 -7.07
C SER A 393 0.81 20.83 -8.36
N SER A 394 0.51 19.99 -9.33
CA SER A 394 1.03 20.05 -10.70
C SER A 394 -0.10 19.75 -11.67
N VAL A 395 -0.32 20.62 -12.66
CA VAL A 395 -1.33 20.44 -13.70
C VAL A 395 -0.66 20.54 -15.07
N ALA A 396 -0.57 19.41 -15.76
CA ALA A 396 -0.13 19.33 -17.14
C ALA A 396 -1.38 19.37 -18.04
N SER A 397 -1.40 20.26 -19.03
CA SER A 397 -2.47 20.34 -20.02
C SER A 397 -1.92 20.25 -21.44
N ILE A 398 -2.55 19.43 -22.26
CA ILE A 398 -2.22 19.20 -23.67
C ILE A 398 -3.47 19.37 -24.49
N GLY A 399 -3.36 19.97 -25.67
CA GLY A 399 -4.49 20.21 -26.55
C GLY A 399 -4.09 20.17 -28.02
N TYR A 400 -4.90 19.49 -28.82
CA TYR A 400 -4.78 19.36 -30.25
C TYR A 400 -6.02 19.91 -30.94
N LYS A 401 -5.79 20.54 -32.09
CA LYS A 401 -6.84 20.96 -33.01
C LYS A 401 -6.41 20.69 -34.44
N ASP A 402 -7.25 20.03 -35.21
CA ASP A 402 -6.93 19.63 -36.60
C ASP A 402 -5.57 18.90 -36.71
N GLY A 403 -5.22 18.09 -35.70
CA GLY A 403 -3.95 17.36 -35.62
C GLY A 403 -2.74 18.17 -35.16
N ARG A 404 -2.88 19.49 -34.97
CA ARG A 404 -1.79 20.37 -34.53
C ARG A 404 -1.83 20.57 -33.02
N LEU A 405 -0.65 20.54 -32.38
CA LEU A 405 -0.49 20.90 -30.98
C LEU A 405 -0.78 22.40 -30.80
N VAL A 406 -1.86 22.73 -30.09
CA VAL A 406 -2.29 24.11 -29.81
C VAL A 406 -2.15 24.48 -28.33
N LYS A 407 -2.02 23.50 -27.44
CA LYS A 407 -1.77 23.71 -26.01
C LYS A 407 -0.78 22.67 -25.49
N ALA A 408 0.24 23.13 -24.77
CA ALA A 408 1.11 22.34 -23.94
C ALA A 408 1.56 23.26 -22.79
N SER A 409 0.93 23.12 -21.64
CA SER A 409 1.19 23.98 -20.49
C SER A 409 1.40 23.15 -19.23
N LEU A 410 2.22 23.65 -18.33
CA LEU A 410 2.43 23.07 -17.01
C LEU A 410 2.29 24.15 -15.96
N VAL A 411 1.41 23.94 -14.98
CA VAL A 411 1.24 24.84 -13.84
C VAL A 411 1.60 24.07 -12.58
N GLN A 412 2.55 24.59 -11.80
CA GLN A 412 2.94 24.02 -10.50
C GLN A 412 2.75 25.04 -9.39
N SER A 413 2.31 24.58 -8.23
CA SER A 413 2.17 25.41 -7.03
C SER A 413 2.58 24.60 -5.81
N THR A 414 3.30 25.22 -4.90
CA THR A 414 3.59 24.65 -3.58
C THR A 414 3.48 25.73 -2.51
N ARG A 415 2.98 25.32 -1.36
CA ARG A 415 2.89 26.11 -0.13
C ARG A 415 3.35 25.24 1.01
N GLN A 416 4.26 25.78 1.81
CA GLN A 416 4.70 25.20 3.06
C GLN A 416 4.49 26.19 4.20
N SER A 417 4.10 25.71 5.37
CA SER A 417 3.94 26.52 6.57
C SER A 417 4.47 25.76 7.77
N THR A 418 5.26 26.44 8.60
CA THR A 418 5.74 25.90 9.88
C THR A 418 5.43 26.88 11.00
N GLU A 419 4.53 26.50 11.91
CA GLU A 419 4.27 27.20 13.18
C GLU A 419 5.16 26.54 14.26
N ILE A 420 5.95 27.34 14.97
CA ILE A 420 6.82 26.90 16.06
C ILE A 420 6.45 27.67 17.31
N LYS A 421 6.01 26.95 18.35
CA LYS A 421 5.78 27.51 19.68
C LYS A 421 6.89 27.05 20.61
N LYS A 422 7.54 27.99 21.29
CA LYS A 422 8.57 27.70 22.28
C LYS A 422 8.02 27.88 23.67
N TYR A 423 8.19 26.86 24.51
CA TYR A 423 7.82 26.91 25.91
C TYR A 423 9.04 26.83 26.82
N LEU A 424 9.08 27.70 27.84
CA LEU A 424 10.02 27.61 28.97
C LEU A 424 9.24 27.58 30.28
N ALA A 425 9.54 26.59 31.10
CA ALA A 425 8.84 26.34 32.36
C ALA A 425 7.29 26.42 32.25
N GLY A 426 6.73 25.96 31.12
CA GLY A 426 5.29 25.91 30.84
C GLY A 426 4.69 27.19 30.26
N LYS A 427 5.48 28.27 30.18
CA LYS A 427 5.08 29.56 29.62
C LYS A 427 5.46 29.63 28.14
N LEU A 428 4.54 30.15 27.33
CA LEU A 428 4.80 30.43 25.92
C LEU A 428 5.73 31.64 25.83
N GLU A 429 6.93 31.43 25.28
CA GLU A 429 7.94 32.46 25.12
C GLU A 429 8.02 32.98 23.69
N GLU A 430 7.72 32.13 22.71
CA GLU A 430 7.77 32.46 21.29
C GLU A 430 6.68 31.72 20.52
N ASP A 431 6.08 32.39 19.54
CA ASP A 431 5.15 31.80 18.57
C ASP A 431 5.48 32.38 17.19
N LEU A 432 6.08 31.57 16.33
CA LEU A 432 6.60 31.96 15.03
C LEU A 432 5.95 31.12 13.93
N ASN A 433 5.36 31.78 12.94
CA ASN A 433 4.89 31.11 11.73
C ASN A 433 5.73 31.53 10.51
N THR A 434 6.29 30.54 9.81
CA THR A 434 7.16 30.74 8.63
C THR A 434 6.51 30.14 7.38
N PRO A 435 5.70 30.90 6.62
CA PRO A 435 5.14 30.44 5.36
C PRO A 435 6.13 30.63 4.19
N SER A 436 6.09 29.71 3.23
CA SER A 436 6.80 29.81 1.95
C SER A 436 5.92 29.26 0.84
N SER A 437 5.70 30.03 -0.22
CA SER A 437 4.94 29.59 -1.39
C SER A 437 5.64 29.95 -2.68
N VAL A 438 5.46 29.12 -3.70
CA VAL A 438 5.91 29.37 -5.07
C VAL A 438 4.86 28.84 -6.04
N SER A 439 4.57 29.61 -7.09
CA SER A 439 3.80 29.13 -8.24
C SER A 439 4.50 29.48 -9.55
N ARG A 440 4.50 28.52 -10.49
CA ARG A 440 5.10 28.64 -11.82
C ARG A 440 4.18 28.12 -12.90
N ASP A 441 4.22 28.79 -14.05
CA ASP A 441 3.47 28.45 -15.25
C ASP A 441 4.41 28.45 -16.46
N TRP A 442 4.44 27.33 -17.19
CA TRP A 442 5.23 27.16 -18.40
C TRP A 442 4.34 26.90 -19.61
N ASP A 443 4.55 27.69 -20.66
CA ASP A 443 4.12 27.37 -22.03
C ASP A 443 5.23 26.63 -22.75
N LEU A 444 4.92 25.40 -23.16
CA LEU A 444 5.84 24.45 -23.76
C LEU A 444 5.59 24.27 -25.26
N VAL A 445 4.56 24.90 -25.84
CA VAL A 445 4.19 24.71 -27.26
C VAL A 445 5.37 25.07 -28.16
N GLY A 446 5.98 26.23 -27.96
CA GLY A 446 7.10 26.70 -28.76
C GLY A 446 8.34 25.81 -28.63
N LEU A 447 8.63 25.34 -27.41
CA LEU A 447 9.75 24.42 -27.15
C LEU A 447 9.56 23.08 -27.87
N ILE A 448 8.35 22.52 -27.78
CA ILE A 448 8.00 21.24 -28.39
C ILE A 448 8.06 21.36 -29.91
N GLN A 449 7.35 22.32 -30.50
CA GLN A 449 7.32 22.51 -31.95
C GLN A 449 8.70 22.86 -32.52
N GLY A 450 9.50 23.66 -31.82
CA GLY A 450 10.86 24.01 -32.24
C GLY A 450 11.88 22.88 -32.13
N SER A 451 11.60 21.84 -31.34
CA SER A 451 12.47 20.67 -31.15
C SER A 451 12.01 19.43 -31.92
N GLN A 452 10.81 19.47 -32.51
CA GLN A 452 10.22 18.33 -33.20
C GLN A 452 11.03 18.01 -34.48
N PRO A 453 11.44 16.75 -34.70
CA PRO A 453 12.12 16.35 -35.92
C PRO A 453 11.23 16.52 -37.15
N ARG A 454 11.85 16.65 -38.33
CA ARG A 454 11.09 16.65 -39.61
C ARG A 454 10.36 15.32 -39.77
N GLU A 455 9.08 15.39 -40.13
CA GLU A 455 8.22 14.22 -40.32
C GLU A 455 8.46 13.49 -41.67
N ASP A 456 9.31 14.05 -42.53
CA ASP A 456 9.66 13.49 -43.86
C ASP A 456 10.68 12.33 -43.81
N GLY A 457 11.06 11.89 -42.61
CA GLY A 457 12.03 10.81 -42.40
C GLY A 457 13.49 11.21 -42.63
N SER A 458 13.79 12.49 -42.91
CA SER A 458 15.16 12.99 -43.12
C SER A 458 15.87 13.40 -41.83
N ALA A 459 15.23 13.21 -40.67
CA ALA A 459 15.77 13.60 -39.38
C ALA A 459 17.09 12.88 -39.08
N THR A 460 18.12 13.66 -38.78
CA THR A 460 19.43 13.16 -38.38
C THR A 460 19.37 12.53 -36.98
N GLU A 461 20.29 11.63 -36.66
CA GLU A 461 20.40 11.06 -35.31
C GLU A 461 20.58 12.14 -34.23
N GLN A 462 21.26 13.25 -34.58
CA GLN A 462 21.44 14.38 -33.69
C GLN A 462 20.12 15.11 -33.40
N GLU A 463 19.28 15.33 -34.42
CA GLU A 463 17.94 15.93 -34.25
C GLU A 463 17.04 15.01 -33.39
N LEU A 464 17.04 13.70 -33.66
CA LEU A 464 16.32 12.72 -32.86
C LEU A 464 16.83 12.65 -31.40
N GLY A 465 18.14 12.81 -31.20
CA GLY A 465 18.75 12.87 -29.88
C GLY A 465 18.33 14.12 -29.10
N ARG A 466 18.34 15.30 -29.75
CA ARG A 466 17.86 16.55 -29.15
C ARG A 466 16.39 16.46 -28.77
N TRP A 467 15.55 15.93 -29.66
CA TRP A 467 14.13 15.72 -29.39
C TRP A 467 13.88 14.86 -28.14
N ARG A 468 14.53 13.69 -28.07
CA ARG A 468 14.44 12.80 -26.90
C ARG A 468 14.89 13.49 -25.60
N ASN A 469 15.96 14.28 -25.65
CA ASN A 469 16.42 15.05 -24.50
C ASN A 469 15.42 16.11 -24.06
N THR A 470 14.82 16.85 -25.01
CA THR A 470 13.77 17.84 -24.73
C THR A 470 12.57 17.18 -24.06
N LEU A 471 12.07 16.07 -24.62
CA LEU A 471 10.94 15.33 -24.04
C LEU A 471 11.26 14.78 -22.64
N SER A 472 12.46 14.25 -22.43
CA SER A 472 12.89 13.80 -21.10
C SER A 472 12.94 14.95 -20.09
N ALA A 473 13.39 16.14 -20.50
CA ALA A 473 13.45 17.31 -19.64
C ALA A 473 12.04 17.83 -19.29
N ILE A 474 11.11 17.80 -20.25
CA ILE A 474 9.69 18.09 -20.01
C ILE A 474 9.10 17.09 -19.00
N GLY A 475 9.37 15.79 -19.16
CA GLY A 475 8.89 14.76 -18.22
C GLY A 475 9.40 14.95 -16.79
N ASN A 476 10.65 15.41 -16.63
CA ASN A 476 11.19 15.78 -15.32
C ASN A 476 10.50 17.01 -14.73
N LEU A 477 10.17 17.99 -15.59
CA LEU A 477 9.47 19.19 -15.16
C LEU A 477 8.04 18.89 -14.71
N ALA A 478 7.33 18.03 -15.45
CA ALA A 478 5.93 17.65 -15.22
C ALA A 478 5.67 16.97 -13.87
N LEU A 479 6.68 16.26 -13.33
CA LEU A 479 6.62 15.70 -11.97
C LEU A 479 6.52 16.82 -10.92
N MET A 480 5.52 16.69 -10.04
CA MET A 480 5.24 17.65 -8.99
C MET A 480 6.44 17.84 -8.05
N LYS A 481 6.65 19.08 -7.59
CA LYS A 481 7.69 19.45 -6.62
C LYS A 481 7.00 19.93 -5.35
N ALA A 482 7.12 19.14 -4.28
CA ALA A 482 6.52 19.46 -2.99
C ALA A 482 7.27 20.56 -2.23
N ASP A 483 8.57 20.75 -2.52
CA ASP A 483 9.42 21.75 -1.87
C ASP A 483 9.48 23.08 -2.67
N PRO A 484 9.13 24.23 -2.06
CA PRO A 484 9.24 25.57 -2.67
C PRO A 484 10.63 25.90 -3.20
N THR A 485 11.70 25.44 -2.55
CA THR A 485 13.08 25.67 -3.02
C THR A 485 13.35 24.93 -4.32
N GLN A 486 12.90 23.68 -4.44
CA GLN A 486 12.99 22.89 -5.66
C GLN A 486 12.17 23.52 -6.80
N LEU A 487 10.94 23.97 -6.51
CA LEU A 487 10.12 24.62 -7.53
C LEU A 487 10.71 25.95 -7.99
N ARG A 488 11.28 26.75 -7.07
CA ARG A 488 11.97 28.01 -7.41
C ARG A 488 13.22 27.79 -8.25
N GLY A 489 13.89 26.65 -8.09
CA GLY A 489 15.01 26.24 -8.92
C GLY A 489 14.62 25.61 -10.26
N ALA A 490 13.35 25.25 -10.46
CA ALA A 490 12.91 24.51 -11.64
C ALA A 490 12.91 25.36 -12.90
N TYR A 491 13.83 25.10 -13.83
CA TYR A 491 13.96 25.84 -15.08
C TYR A 491 14.11 24.88 -16.25
N LEU A 492 13.56 25.25 -17.40
CA LEU A 492 13.69 24.51 -18.65
C LEU A 492 14.05 25.49 -19.77
N VAL A 493 15.23 25.30 -20.36
CA VAL A 493 15.72 26.14 -21.47
C VAL A 493 14.74 26.07 -22.64
N GLY A 494 14.33 27.23 -23.15
CA GLY A 494 13.41 27.33 -24.29
C GLY A 494 11.92 27.20 -23.94
N ALA A 495 11.57 26.82 -22.71
CA ALA A 495 10.22 26.97 -22.20
C ALA A 495 9.92 28.45 -21.92
N LYS A 496 8.72 28.91 -22.27
CA LYS A 496 8.28 30.26 -21.96
C LYS A 496 7.60 30.25 -20.58
N GLU A 497 8.26 30.82 -19.58
CA GLU A 497 7.64 31.03 -18.27
C GLU A 497 6.64 32.19 -18.37
N LEU A 498 5.37 31.93 -18.04
CA LEU A 498 4.28 32.90 -18.16
C LEU A 498 4.10 33.73 -16.89
N ASN A 499 4.29 33.12 -15.72
CA ASN A 499 4.20 33.77 -14.42
C ASN A 499 5.05 33.04 -13.37
N THR A 500 5.68 33.81 -12.48
CA THR A 500 6.29 33.34 -11.23
C THR A 500 5.66 34.14 -10.09
N ARG A 501 5.16 33.48 -9.05
CA ARG A 501 4.63 34.14 -7.83
C ARG A 501 5.16 33.51 -6.57
#